data_AF-A0A7C7DW19-F1
#
_entry.id   AF-A0A7C7DW19-F1
#
_cell.length_a   1.000
_cell.length_b   1.000
_cell.length_c   1.000
_cell.angle_alpha   90.00
_cell.angle_beta   90.00
_cell.angle_gamma   90.00
#
_symmetry.space_group_name_H-M   'P 1'
#
loop_
_entity.id
_entity.type
_entity.pdbx_description
1 polymer ?
#
loop_
_entity_poly.entity_id
_entity_poly.type
_entity_poly.pdbx_seq_one_letter_code
_entity_poly.pdbx_strand_id
1 'polypeptide(L)'
;MEISLLRQVVECSKQISEFIRNKETISLLHCLEERGRLIEDLAALERRRKEAGMGGPREWEDRLSPEANGAVRSLWETISSLYRELAQIDRQNLSSLCAWQEGIKDDLLSMWQGKAITSAYRGITYNERVSVFLDRQK
;
A
#
# COMPACT_ATOMS: atom_id res chain seq x y z
N MET A 1 -22.19 -9.39 7.29
CA MET A 1 -21.93 -8.13 6.55
C MET A 1 -20.52 -7.58 6.86
N GLU A 2 -20.18 -7.30 8.12
CA GLU A 2 -18.83 -6.78 8.53
C GLU A 2 -17.66 -7.67 8.08
N ILE A 3 -17.72 -8.99 8.33
CA ILE A 3 -16.69 -9.94 7.88
C ILE A 3 -16.52 -9.91 6.34
N SER A 4 -17.59 -9.68 5.59
CA SER A 4 -17.52 -9.59 4.12
C SER A 4 -16.76 -8.35 3.69
N LEU A 5 -17.03 -7.20 4.32
CA LEU A 5 -16.31 -5.96 4.03
C LEU A 5 -14.84 -6.08 4.42
N LEU A 6 -14.53 -6.65 5.58
CA LEU A 6 -13.13 -6.91 5.99
C LEU A 6 -12.39 -7.81 4.99
N ARG A 7 -13.05 -8.86 4.48
CA ARG A 7 -12.47 -9.71 3.42
C ARG A 7 -12.22 -8.93 2.13
N GLN A 8 -13.13 -8.04 1.74
CA GLN A 8 -12.93 -7.18 0.57
C GLN A 8 -11.75 -6.22 0.76
N VAL A 9 -11.59 -5.63 1.96
CA VAL A 9 -10.43 -4.79 2.28
C VAL A 9 -9.12 -5.58 2.23
N VAL A 10 -9.12 -6.81 2.76
CA VAL A 10 -7.96 -7.71 2.68
C VAL A 10 -7.62 -8.04 1.24
N GLU A 11 -8.61 -8.39 0.42
CA GLU A 11 -8.40 -8.71 -1.00
C GLU A 11 -7.87 -7.50 -1.78
N CYS A 12 -8.47 -6.35 -1.58
CA CYS A 12 -8.01 -5.08 -2.16
C CYS A 12 -6.55 -4.77 -1.73
N SER A 13 -6.19 -5.06 -0.48
CA SER A 13 -4.81 -4.88 0.01
C SER A 13 -3.82 -5.87 -0.62
N LYS A 14 -4.25 -7.08 -0.99
CA LYS A 14 -3.44 -8.05 -1.76
C LYS A 14 -3.23 -7.58 -3.20
N GLN A 15 -4.28 -7.06 -3.84
CA GLN A 15 -4.18 -6.47 -5.17
C GLN A 15 -3.22 -5.28 -5.21
N ILE A 16 -3.25 -4.42 -4.17
CA ILE A 16 -2.26 -3.35 -4.00
C ILE A 16 -0.82 -3.93 -3.97
N SER A 17 -0.58 -5.04 -3.26
CA SER A 17 0.73 -5.70 -3.27
C SER A 17 1.18 -6.12 -4.67
N GLU A 18 0.26 -6.61 -5.48
CA GLU A 18 0.54 -7.01 -6.87
C GLU A 18 0.83 -5.81 -7.75
N PHE A 19 0.02 -4.75 -7.66
CA PHE A 19 0.23 -3.53 -8.44
C PHE A 19 1.53 -2.81 -8.09
N ILE A 20 1.92 -2.79 -6.81
CA ILE A 20 3.23 -2.26 -6.39
C ILE A 20 4.37 -3.08 -7.01
N ARG A 21 4.26 -4.41 -6.96
CA ARG A 21 5.27 -5.32 -7.52
C ARG A 21 5.43 -5.15 -9.02
N ASN A 22 4.32 -4.97 -9.73
CA ASN A 22 4.28 -4.80 -11.18
C ASN A 22 4.48 -3.34 -11.63
N LYS A 23 4.62 -2.39 -10.68
CA LYS A 23 4.73 -0.95 -10.95
C LYS A 23 3.54 -0.39 -11.75
N GLU A 24 2.34 -0.92 -11.50
CA GLU A 24 1.10 -0.54 -12.19
C GLU A 24 0.41 0.65 -11.50
N THR A 25 0.87 1.87 -11.79
CA THR A 25 0.42 3.09 -11.08
C THR A 25 -1.08 3.35 -11.19
N ILE A 26 -1.68 3.19 -12.38
CA ILE A 26 -3.11 3.49 -12.58
C ILE A 26 -3.99 2.49 -11.81
N SER A 27 -3.69 1.20 -11.95
CA SER A 27 -4.38 0.13 -11.22
C SER A 27 -4.25 0.32 -9.69
N LEU A 28 -3.06 0.69 -9.23
CA LEU A 28 -2.79 0.99 -7.82
C LEU A 28 -3.68 2.13 -7.30
N LEU A 29 -3.81 3.24 -8.03
CA LEU A 29 -4.63 4.38 -7.62
C LEU A 29 -6.11 4.00 -7.49
N HIS A 30 -6.67 3.33 -8.50
CA HIS A 30 -8.06 2.86 -8.43
C HIS A 30 -8.29 1.88 -7.27
N CYS A 31 -7.33 0.99 -7.02
CA CYS A 31 -7.42 0.05 -5.91
C CYS A 31 -7.37 0.77 -4.54
N LEU A 32 -6.53 1.80 -4.40
CA LEU A 32 -6.47 2.61 -3.18
C LEU A 32 -7.76 3.40 -2.92
N GLU A 33 -8.39 3.95 -3.97
CA GLU A 33 -9.69 4.63 -3.88
C GLU A 33 -10.77 3.67 -3.38
N GLU A 34 -10.85 2.48 -4.00
CA GLU A 34 -11.81 1.43 -3.60
C GLU A 34 -11.56 0.97 -2.15
N ARG A 35 -10.30 0.79 -1.76
CA ARG A 35 -9.94 0.47 -0.37
C ARG A 35 -10.40 1.55 0.60
N GLY A 36 -10.25 2.82 0.24
CA GLY A 36 -10.72 3.96 1.03
C GLY A 36 -12.22 3.90 1.28
N ARG A 37 -13.01 3.67 0.22
CA ARG A 37 -14.46 3.50 0.31
C ARG A 37 -14.87 2.36 1.24
N LEU A 38 -14.22 1.20 1.12
CA LEU A 38 -14.50 0.04 1.97
C LEU A 38 -14.17 0.30 3.46
N ILE A 39 -13.12 1.08 3.74
CA ILE A 39 -12.76 1.48 5.11
C ILE A 39 -13.81 2.44 5.68
N GLU A 40 -14.32 3.38 4.89
CA GLU A 40 -15.40 4.28 5.30
C GLU A 40 -16.69 3.49 5.63
N ASP A 41 -17.03 2.50 4.82
CA ASP A 41 -18.16 1.60 5.06
C ASP A 41 -17.99 0.80 6.38
N LEU A 42 -16.79 0.28 6.64
CA LEU A 42 -16.46 -0.37 7.92
C LEU A 42 -16.58 0.59 9.10
N ALA A 43 -16.07 1.81 8.97
CA ALA A 43 -16.16 2.83 10.02
C ALA A 43 -17.62 3.26 10.28
N ALA A 44 -18.47 3.29 9.25
CA ALA A 44 -19.90 3.54 9.40
C ALA A 44 -20.60 2.40 10.16
N LEU A 45 -20.27 1.14 9.86
CA LEU A 45 -20.79 0.00 10.61
C LEU A 45 -20.36 0.00 12.08
N GLU A 46 -19.10 0.32 12.34
CA GLU A 46 -18.57 0.44 13.71
C GLU A 46 -19.32 1.50 14.51
N ARG A 47 -19.60 2.66 13.90
CA ARG A 47 -20.39 3.73 14.53
C ARG A 47 -21.81 3.27 14.86
N ARG A 48 -22.51 2.67 13.90
CA ARG A 48 -23.87 2.13 14.12
C ARG A 48 -23.90 1.10 15.23
N ARG A 49 -22.87 0.25 15.30
CA ARG A 49 -22.72 -0.75 16.35
C ARG A 49 -22.56 -0.09 17.73
N LYS A 50 -21.70 0.93 17.85
CA LYS A 50 -21.55 1.70 19.10
C LYS A 50 -22.84 2.43 19.51
N GLU A 51 -23.54 3.04 18.56
CA GLU A 51 -24.82 3.74 18.79
C GLU A 51 -25.92 2.78 19.26
N ALA A 52 -25.94 1.55 18.76
CA ALA A 52 -26.86 0.52 19.19
C ALA A 52 -26.52 -0.09 20.57
N GLY A 53 -25.50 0.43 21.28
CA GLY A 53 -25.04 -0.11 22.56
C GLY A 53 -24.47 -1.52 22.44
N MET A 54 -23.99 -1.87 21.25
CA MET A 54 -23.53 -3.20 20.87
C MET A 54 -22.00 -3.26 20.93
N GLY A 55 -21.37 -3.17 22.10
CA GLY A 55 -19.90 -3.19 22.18
C GLY A 55 -19.29 -4.58 22.03
N GLY A 56 -18.09 -4.75 22.59
CA GLY A 56 -17.25 -5.93 22.37
C GLY A 56 -17.90 -7.26 22.83
N PRO A 57 -17.32 -8.43 22.50
CA PRO A 57 -17.93 -9.73 22.76
C PRO A 57 -18.36 -9.92 24.23
N ARG A 58 -17.61 -9.34 25.17
CA ARG A 58 -17.90 -9.37 26.61
C ARG A 58 -19.21 -8.70 27.01
N GLU A 59 -19.69 -7.73 26.25
CA GLU A 59 -20.95 -7.02 26.56
C GLU A 59 -22.19 -7.88 26.26
N TRP A 60 -21.99 -9.00 25.56
CA TRP A 60 -23.03 -9.94 25.16
C TRP A 60 -23.03 -11.25 25.94
N GLU A 61 -21.92 -11.57 26.60
CA GLU A 61 -21.70 -12.87 27.25
C GLU A 61 -22.80 -13.17 28.30
N ASP A 62 -23.30 -12.15 28.99
CA ASP A 62 -24.35 -12.30 30.01
C ASP A 62 -25.78 -12.30 29.45
N ARG A 63 -25.97 -11.99 28.16
CA ARG A 63 -27.29 -11.77 27.53
C ARG A 63 -27.72 -12.87 26.57
N LEU A 64 -26.82 -13.78 26.23
CA LEU A 64 -27.01 -14.80 25.20
C LEU A 64 -26.99 -16.21 25.78
N SER A 65 -27.64 -17.14 25.08
CA SER A 65 -27.49 -18.57 25.39
C SER A 65 -26.03 -19.02 25.17
N PRO A 66 -25.57 -20.11 25.82
CA PRO A 66 -24.21 -20.63 25.66
C PRO A 66 -23.83 -20.90 24.19
N GLU A 67 -24.77 -21.41 23.39
CA GLU A 67 -24.57 -21.67 21.95
C GLU A 67 -24.40 -20.37 21.15
N ALA A 68 -25.21 -19.35 21.44
CA ALA A 68 -25.09 -18.04 20.81
C ALA A 68 -23.78 -17.32 21.22
N ASN A 69 -23.34 -17.48 22.46
CA ASN A 69 -22.03 -17.00 22.92
C ASN A 69 -20.86 -17.65 22.18
N GLY A 70 -20.92 -18.97 21.96
CA GLY A 70 -19.92 -19.68 21.15
C GLY A 70 -19.84 -19.14 19.72
N ALA A 71 -20.98 -18.88 19.08
CA ALA A 71 -21.03 -18.31 17.74
C ALA A 71 -20.47 -16.88 17.68
N VAL A 72 -20.84 -16.01 18.63
CA VAL A 72 -20.33 -14.63 18.70
C VAL A 72 -18.82 -14.61 18.91
N ARG A 73 -18.28 -15.48 19.77
CA ARG A 73 -16.84 -15.59 19.99
C ARG A 73 -16.09 -15.98 18.72
N SER A 74 -16.58 -16.98 18.00
CA SER A 74 -15.99 -17.42 16.73
C SER A 74 -16.01 -16.31 15.65
N LEU A 75 -17.08 -15.53 15.57
CA LEU A 75 -17.15 -14.37 14.68
C LEU A 75 -16.09 -13.31 15.03
N TRP A 76 -15.92 -13.03 16.32
CA TRP A 76 -14.91 -12.08 16.81
C TRP A 76 -13.47 -12.54 16.57
N GLU A 77 -13.20 -13.83 16.73
CA GLU A 77 -11.91 -14.42 16.38
C GLU A 77 -11.63 -14.27 14.89
N THR A 78 -12.64 -14.49 14.04
CA THR A 78 -12.55 -14.29 12.58
C THR A 78 -12.22 -12.84 12.24
N ILE A 79 -12.95 -11.88 12.82
CA ILE A 79 -12.71 -10.44 12.63
C ILE A 79 -11.29 -10.06 13.07
N SER A 80 -10.87 -10.52 14.24
CA SER A 80 -9.53 -10.25 14.78
C SER A 80 -8.42 -10.86 13.92
N SER A 81 -8.66 -12.04 13.33
CA SER A 81 -7.74 -12.66 12.38
C SER A 81 -7.58 -11.81 11.11
N LEU A 82 -8.69 -11.34 10.55
CA LEU A 82 -8.68 -10.50 9.34
C LEU A 82 -7.94 -9.17 9.57
N TYR A 83 -8.14 -8.53 10.72
CA TYR A 83 -7.40 -7.31 11.08
C TYR A 83 -5.89 -7.55 11.21
N ARG A 84 -5.48 -8.69 11.77
CA ARG A 84 -4.05 -9.05 11.87
C ARG A 84 -3.45 -9.29 10.49
N GLU A 85 -4.15 -10.01 9.62
CA GLU A 85 -3.74 -10.22 8.23
C GLU A 85 -3.60 -8.89 7.49
N LEU A 86 -4.61 -8.02 7.59
CA LEU A 86 -4.59 -6.69 6.97
C LEU A 86 -3.39 -5.85 7.45
N ALA A 87 -3.16 -5.79 8.76
CA ALA A 87 -2.04 -5.04 9.33
C ALA A 87 -0.66 -5.59 8.92
N GLN A 88 -0.56 -6.88 8.59
CA GLN A 88 0.65 -7.48 8.05
C GLN A 88 0.84 -7.07 6.58
N ILE A 89 -0.21 -7.20 5.75
CA ILE A 89 -0.18 -6.84 4.33
C ILE A 89 0.12 -5.35 4.15
N ASP A 90 -0.52 -4.47 4.94
CA ASP A 90 -0.30 -3.02 4.87
C ASP A 90 1.14 -2.64 5.17
N ARG A 91 1.78 -3.30 6.15
CA ARG A 91 3.19 -3.08 6.46
C ARG A 91 4.10 -3.50 5.30
N GLN A 92 3.80 -4.62 4.66
CA GLN A 92 4.54 -5.09 3.48
C GLN A 92 4.34 -4.16 2.28
N ASN A 93 3.12 -3.68 2.05
CA ASN A 93 2.79 -2.73 1.00
C ASN A 93 3.52 -1.41 1.20
N LEU A 94 3.49 -0.84 2.40
CA LEU A 94 4.19 0.41 2.72
C LEU A 94 5.69 0.28 2.45
N SER A 95 6.33 -0.79 2.94
CA SER A 95 7.75 -1.05 2.70
C SER A 95 8.07 -1.15 1.21
N SER A 96 7.23 -1.83 0.44
CA SER A 96 7.43 -2.03 -1.00
C SER A 96 7.23 -0.73 -1.79
N LEU A 97 6.26 0.08 -1.38
CA LEU A 97 5.94 1.35 -2.02
C LEU A 97 7.06 2.38 -1.78
N CYS A 98 7.64 2.42 -0.58
CA CYS A 98 8.83 3.23 -0.30
C CYS A 98 10.04 2.81 -1.17
N ALA A 99 10.28 1.50 -1.30
CA ALA A 99 11.36 1.00 -2.14
C ALA A 99 11.15 1.37 -3.63
N TRP A 100 9.92 1.28 -4.12
CA TRP A 100 9.59 1.70 -5.48
C TRP A 100 9.78 3.22 -5.65
N GLN A 101 9.35 4.04 -4.68
CA GLN A 101 9.53 5.48 -4.71
C GLN A 101 11.01 5.90 -4.78
N GLU A 102 11.88 5.29 -3.97
CA GLU A 102 13.33 5.55 -4.04
C GLU A 102 13.90 5.13 -5.41
N GLY A 103 13.44 4.01 -5.98
CA GLY A 103 13.84 3.63 -7.33
C GLY A 103 13.45 4.66 -8.40
N ILE A 104 12.24 5.22 -8.35
CA ILE A 104 11.81 6.29 -9.26
C ILE A 104 12.71 7.53 -9.13
N LYS A 105 13.05 7.89 -7.89
CA LYS A 105 13.93 9.03 -7.61
C LYS A 105 15.33 8.81 -8.20
N ASP A 106 15.91 7.63 -8.02
CA ASP A 106 17.22 7.30 -8.57
C ASP A 106 17.22 7.29 -10.11
N ASP A 107 16.15 6.77 -10.72
CA ASP A 107 15.95 6.80 -12.17
C ASP A 107 15.89 8.24 -12.70
N LEU A 108 15.13 9.12 -12.03
CA LEU A 108 15.00 10.54 -12.41
C LEU A 108 16.34 11.29 -12.27
N LEU A 109 17.06 11.07 -11.17
CA LEU A 109 18.38 11.66 -10.96
C LEU A 109 19.37 11.22 -12.05
N SER A 110 19.37 9.93 -12.39
CA SER A 110 20.20 9.37 -13.45
C SER A 110 19.86 9.97 -14.81
N MET A 111 18.58 10.13 -15.12
CA MET A 111 18.13 10.78 -16.35
C MET A 111 18.57 12.25 -16.43
N TRP A 112 18.46 13.01 -15.34
CA TRP A 112 18.87 14.42 -15.31
C TRP A 112 20.38 14.58 -15.44
N GLN A 113 21.17 13.75 -14.76
CA GLN A 113 22.62 13.73 -14.90
C GLN A 113 23.04 13.34 -16.33
N GLY A 114 22.42 12.31 -16.91
CA GLY A 114 22.66 11.92 -18.30
C GLY A 114 22.34 13.04 -19.30
N LYS A 115 21.26 13.79 -19.08
CA LYS A 115 20.91 14.97 -19.88
C LYS A 115 21.92 16.11 -19.69
N ALA A 116 22.36 16.38 -18.46
CA ALA A 116 23.36 17.41 -18.17
C ALA A 116 24.71 17.08 -18.86
N ILE A 117 25.14 15.82 -18.78
CA ILE A 117 26.33 15.32 -19.50
C ILE A 117 26.14 15.50 -21.01
N THR A 118 25.03 15.02 -21.57
CA THR A 118 24.76 15.13 -23.02
C THR A 118 24.74 16.60 -23.48
N SER A 119 24.20 17.50 -22.65
CA SER A 119 24.18 18.95 -22.91
C SER A 119 25.59 19.56 -22.85
N ALA A 120 26.40 19.22 -21.85
CA ALA A 120 27.79 19.68 -21.72
C ALA A 120 28.65 19.22 -22.91
N TYR A 121 28.42 18.02 -23.44
CA TYR A 121 29.16 17.51 -24.59
C TYR A 121 28.62 17.98 -25.95
N ARG A 122 27.36 18.43 -26.07
CA ARG A 122 26.78 18.93 -27.33
C ARG A 122 27.41 20.25 -27.82
N GLY A 123 28.13 20.98 -26.96
CA GLY A 123 28.88 22.19 -27.32
C GLY A 123 30.35 21.97 -27.68
N ILE A 124 30.86 20.74 -27.58
CA ILE A 124 32.28 20.42 -27.80
C ILE A 124 32.40 19.62 -29.09
N THR A 125 33.05 20.21 -30.08
CA THR A 125 33.36 19.57 -31.37
C THR A 125 34.22 18.32 -31.14
N TYR A 126 34.15 17.34 -32.05
CA TYR A 126 34.95 16.11 -31.95
C TYR A 126 36.45 16.40 -31.71
N ASN A 127 36.98 17.45 -32.35
CA ASN A 127 38.37 17.87 -32.22
C ASN A 127 38.71 18.40 -30.81
N GLU A 128 37.80 19.15 -30.18
CA GLU A 128 37.98 19.64 -28.80
C GLU A 128 37.95 18.48 -27.79
N ARG A 129 37.15 17.43 -28.03
CA ARG A 129 37.10 16.23 -27.18
C ARG A 129 38.40 15.41 -27.24
N VAL A 130 38.98 15.29 -28.44
CA VAL A 130 40.26 14.60 -28.65
C VAL A 130 41.41 15.38 -27.99
N SER A 131 41.39 16.71 -28.07
CA SER A 131 42.42 17.56 -27.44
C SER A 131 42.44 17.42 -25.91
N VAL A 132 41.28 17.44 -25.24
CA VAL A 132 41.18 17.24 -23.78
C VAL A 132 41.64 15.84 -23.35
N PHE A 133 41.39 14.82 -24.18
CA PHE A 133 41.82 13.46 -23.90
C PHE A 133 43.36 13.31 -24.03
N LEU A 134 43.95 13.95 -25.04
CA LEU A 134 45.40 13.92 -25.27
C LEU A 134 46.20 14.72 -24.23
N ASP A 135 45.65 15.81 -23.70
CA ASP A 135 46.31 16.60 -22.64
C ASP A 135 46.35 15.90 -21.28
N ARG A 136 45.44 14.95 -21.00
CA ARG A 136 45.43 14.17 -19.75
C ARG A 136 46.43 13.00 -19.72
N GLN A 137 47.14 12.74 -20.82
CA GLN A 137 48.12 11.65 -20.93
C GLN A 137 49.58 12.12 -20.88
N LYS A 138 49.83 13.41 -20.62
CA LYS A 138 51.16 13.98 -20.36
C LYS A 138 51.35 14.20 -18.86
#